data_AF-A0A7X3I1L8-F1
#
_entry.id   AF-A0A7X3I1L8-F1
#
_cell.length_a   1.000
_cell.length_b   1.000
_cell.length_c   1.000
_cell.angle_alpha   90.00
_cell.angle_beta   90.00
_cell.angle_gamma   90.00
#
_symmetry.space_group_name_H-M   'P 1'
#
loop_
_entity.id
_entity.type
_entity.pdbx_description
1 polymer ?
#
loop_
_entity_poly.entity_id
_entity_poly.type
_entity_poly.pdbx_seq_one_letter_code
_entity_poly.pdbx_strand_id
1 'polypeptide(L)'
;MLSKLLSLFSKNSIKNIESSEHLENFKPTYQHLTKGKTYIISKQFQDYDYKIHNVGTVIEFLGYNFFPYDAGLTLLFNQESSEYVIRLRLDQEDSQSEVNENLEQYIAKHEEKHT
;
A
#
# COMPACT_ATOMS: atom_id res chain seq x y z
N MET A 1 51.26 8.20 -2.25
CA MET A 1 50.46 8.05 -1.02
C MET A 1 49.04 8.49 -1.31
N LEU A 2 48.08 7.78 -0.72
CA LEU A 2 46.65 8.08 -0.65
C LEU A 2 45.81 7.84 -1.91
N SER A 3 45.73 6.56 -2.25
CA SER A 3 44.51 5.88 -2.68
C SER A 3 43.41 5.95 -1.60
N LYS A 4 42.14 5.93 -2.06
CA LYS A 4 40.85 5.94 -1.34
C LYS A 4 40.22 7.33 -1.14
N LEU A 5 39.41 7.79 -2.11
CA LEU A 5 38.11 8.42 -1.80
C LEU A 5 37.16 8.56 -3.01
N LEU A 6 37.08 7.55 -3.90
CA LEU A 6 36.13 7.57 -5.03
C LEU A 6 35.17 6.36 -5.04
N SER A 7 34.91 5.74 -3.89
CA SER A 7 34.04 4.55 -3.81
C SER A 7 32.82 4.69 -2.87
N LEU A 8 32.39 5.90 -2.51
CA LEU A 8 31.41 6.07 -1.42
C LEU A 8 29.99 6.47 -1.79
N PHE A 9 29.65 6.65 -3.07
CA PHE A 9 28.24 6.72 -3.46
C PHE A 9 27.91 5.57 -4.40
N SER A 10 27.70 4.44 -3.73
CA SER A 10 27.04 3.25 -4.26
C SER A 10 25.81 3.65 -5.08
N LYS A 11 25.57 2.89 -6.15
CA LYS A 11 24.48 2.99 -7.14
C LYS A 11 23.04 2.95 -6.57
N ASN A 12 22.86 3.12 -5.26
CA ASN A 12 21.57 3.13 -4.56
C ASN A 12 20.90 4.52 -4.47
N SER A 13 21.59 5.61 -4.80
CA SER A 13 20.99 6.96 -4.64
C SER A 13 19.96 7.32 -5.72
N ILE A 14 20.03 6.70 -6.90
CA ILE A 14 19.17 7.08 -8.04
C ILE A 14 17.77 6.44 -7.94
N LYS A 15 17.62 5.30 -7.25
CA LYS A 15 16.32 4.65 -7.05
C LYS A 15 15.45 5.30 -5.96
N ASN A 16 16.02 6.12 -5.08
CA ASN A 16 15.30 6.72 -3.95
C ASN A 16 14.62 8.05 -4.28
N ILE A 17 14.91 8.65 -5.44
CA ILE A 17 14.39 9.98 -5.80
C ILE A 17 13.06 9.86 -6.56
N GLU A 18 12.91 8.83 -7.41
CA GLU A 18 11.64 8.58 -8.12
C GLU A 18 10.55 7.97 -7.20
N SER A 19 10.95 7.22 -6.17
CA SER A 19 9.99 6.64 -5.21
C SER A 19 9.42 7.65 -4.23
N SER A 20 10.13 8.74 -3.94
CA SER A 20 9.68 9.77 -3.00
C SER A 20 8.63 10.72 -3.58
N GLU A 21 8.74 11.12 -4.86
CA GLU A 21 7.78 12.04 -5.50
C GLU A 21 6.40 11.39 -5.70
N HIS A 22 6.32 10.09 -5.99
CA HIS A 22 5.04 9.39 -6.13
C HIS A 22 4.23 9.37 -4.82
N LEU A 23 4.92 9.40 -3.68
CA LEU A 23 4.32 9.33 -2.34
C LEU A 23 3.90 10.67 -1.75
N GLU A 24 4.30 11.82 -2.33
CA GLU A 24 3.99 13.14 -1.74
C GLU A 24 2.49 13.40 -1.61
N ASN A 25 1.68 12.81 -2.48
CA ASN A 25 0.22 12.95 -2.48
C ASN A 25 -0.50 11.91 -1.59
N PHE A 26 0.24 10.96 -0.99
CA PHE A 26 -0.36 9.91 -0.17
C PHE A 26 -0.41 10.31 1.30
N LYS A 27 -1.62 10.36 1.84
CA LYS A 27 -1.87 10.63 3.26
C LYS A 27 -1.52 9.38 4.10
N PRO A 28 -0.98 9.56 5.32
CA PRO A 28 -0.37 8.47 6.08
C PRO A 28 -1.35 7.56 6.83
N THR A 29 -2.63 7.93 6.92
CA THR A 29 -3.65 7.21 7.71
C THR A 29 -4.97 7.14 6.99
N TYR A 30 -5.58 5.96 6.88
CA TYR A 30 -6.91 5.76 6.31
C TYR A 30 -7.68 4.74 7.13
N GLN A 31 -8.81 5.12 7.74
CA GLN A 31 -9.53 4.27 8.69
C GLN A 31 -8.57 3.70 9.76
N HIS A 32 -8.42 2.38 9.86
CA HIS A 32 -7.48 1.69 10.77
C HIS A 32 -6.07 1.49 10.18
N LEU A 33 -5.85 1.85 8.91
CA LEU A 33 -4.56 1.75 8.23
C LEU A 33 -3.65 2.90 8.66
N THR A 34 -2.44 2.58 9.12
CA THR A 34 -1.42 3.54 9.57
C THR A 34 -0.10 3.23 8.88
N LYS A 35 0.55 4.25 8.32
CA LYS A 35 1.79 4.10 7.55
C LYS A 35 2.85 3.34 8.35
N GLY A 36 3.53 2.41 7.70
CA GLY A 36 4.57 1.56 8.29
C GLY A 36 4.04 0.44 9.18
N LYS A 37 2.72 0.21 9.21
CA LYS A 37 2.13 -0.97 9.87
C LYS A 37 1.83 -2.06 8.86
N THR A 38 1.97 -3.29 9.33
CA THR A 38 1.76 -4.50 8.54
C THR A 38 0.34 -5.03 8.74
N TYR A 39 -0.26 -5.44 7.64
CA TYR A 39 -1.62 -5.96 7.54
C TYR A 39 -1.61 -7.26 6.76
N ILE A 40 -2.71 -8.00 6.84
CA ILE A 40 -2.94 -9.22 6.10
C ILE A 40 -4.29 -9.14 5.41
N ILE A 41 -4.37 -9.60 4.17
CA ILE A 41 -5.66 -9.82 3.52
C ILE A 41 -6.35 -10.98 4.25
N SER A 42 -7.42 -10.70 4.98
CA SER A 42 -8.18 -11.66 5.80
C SER A 42 -9.42 -12.21 5.10
N LYS A 43 -9.93 -11.49 4.09
CA LYS A 43 -11.03 -11.92 3.21
C LYS A 43 -10.65 -11.62 1.77
N GLN A 44 -10.89 -12.55 0.85
CA GLN A 44 -10.60 -12.35 -0.57
C GLN A 44 -11.57 -11.32 -1.16
N PHE A 45 -11.07 -10.47 -2.06
CA PHE A 45 -11.88 -9.54 -2.83
C PHE A 45 -11.24 -9.21 -4.17
N GLN A 46 -12.03 -8.62 -5.07
CA GLN A 46 -11.60 -8.08 -6.34
C GLN A 46 -11.60 -6.56 -6.27
N ASP A 47 -10.58 -5.91 -6.82
CA ASP A 47 -10.50 -4.45 -6.90
C ASP A 47 -10.98 -3.92 -8.27
N TYR A 48 -10.91 -2.60 -8.45
CA TYR A 48 -11.33 -1.91 -9.66
C TYR A 48 -10.56 -2.35 -10.92
N ASP A 49 -9.27 -2.71 -10.77
CA ASP A 49 -8.43 -3.19 -11.87
C ASP A 49 -8.66 -4.69 -12.15
N TYR A 50 -9.74 -5.27 -11.60
CA TYR A 50 -10.09 -6.68 -11.63
C TYR A 50 -9.07 -7.61 -10.97
N LYS A 51 -8.15 -7.09 -10.15
CA LYS A 51 -7.13 -7.88 -9.45
C LYS A 51 -7.77 -8.58 -8.24
N ILE A 52 -7.46 -9.87 -8.08
CA ILE A 52 -7.87 -10.64 -6.91
C ILE A 52 -6.82 -10.51 -5.80
N HIS A 53 -7.24 -10.06 -4.62
CA HIS A 53 -6.42 -9.97 -3.42
C HIS A 53 -6.67 -11.22 -2.57
N ASN A 54 -5.67 -12.12 -2.51
CA ASN A 54 -5.82 -13.43 -1.88
C ASN A 54 -5.63 -13.36 -0.36
N VAL A 55 -6.42 -14.15 0.37
CA VAL A 55 -6.26 -14.34 1.82
C VAL A 55 -4.85 -14.81 2.16
N GLY A 56 -4.28 -14.27 3.23
CA GLY A 56 -2.92 -14.58 3.68
C GLY A 56 -1.85 -13.67 3.09
N THR A 57 -2.20 -12.78 2.15
CA THR A 57 -1.24 -11.81 1.58
C THR A 57 -0.87 -10.77 2.63
N VAL A 58 0.41 -10.69 2.98
CA VAL A 58 0.94 -9.74 3.97
C VAL A 58 1.45 -8.48 3.28
N ILE A 59 1.01 -7.32 3.74
CA ILE A 59 1.26 -6.01 3.11
C ILE A 59 1.55 -4.93 4.15
N GLU A 60 2.52 -4.06 3.90
CA GLU A 60 2.83 -2.89 4.73
C GLU A 60 2.19 -1.64 4.15
N PHE A 61 1.41 -0.90 4.93
CA PHE A 61 0.71 0.29 4.41
C PHE A 61 1.66 1.47 4.22
N LEU A 62 1.64 2.07 3.03
CA LEU A 62 2.45 3.23 2.65
C LEU A 62 1.66 4.54 2.67
N GLY A 63 0.36 4.48 2.39
CA GLY A 63 -0.55 5.63 2.46
C GLY A 63 -1.77 5.46 1.54
N TYR A 64 -2.61 6.49 1.44
CA TYR A 64 -3.73 6.52 0.50
C TYR A 64 -3.88 7.85 -0.24
N ASN A 65 -4.54 7.81 -1.39
CA ASN A 65 -5.06 8.98 -2.09
C ASN A 65 -6.53 8.76 -2.50
N PHE A 66 -7.32 9.82 -2.54
CA PHE A 66 -8.73 9.78 -2.94
C PHE A 66 -8.99 10.78 -4.08
N PHE A 67 -9.63 10.32 -5.14
CA PHE A 67 -9.97 11.04 -6.36
C PHE A 67 -11.48 11.31 -6.38
N PRO A 68 -11.95 12.49 -5.93
CA PRO A 68 -13.37 12.72 -5.67
C PRO A 68 -14.25 12.62 -6.92
N TYR A 69 -13.73 13.04 -8.09
CA TYR A 69 -14.48 13.02 -9.34
C TYR A 69 -14.83 11.60 -9.80
N ASP A 70 -13.94 10.65 -9.55
CA ASP A 70 -14.11 9.25 -9.97
C ASP A 70 -14.68 8.36 -8.86
N ALA A 71 -14.92 8.94 -7.67
CA ALA A 71 -15.10 8.22 -6.42
C ALA A 71 -13.98 7.18 -6.17
N GLY A 72 -12.76 7.47 -6.63
CA GLY A 72 -11.66 6.51 -6.66
C GLY A 72 -10.81 6.58 -5.40
N LEU A 73 -10.64 5.45 -4.71
CA LEU A 73 -9.72 5.28 -3.60
C LEU A 73 -8.52 4.45 -4.05
N THR A 74 -7.32 4.98 -3.87
CA THR A 74 -6.07 4.24 -4.07
C THR A 74 -5.41 4.02 -2.72
N LEU A 75 -5.28 2.76 -2.31
CA LEU A 75 -4.50 2.34 -1.16
C LEU A 75 -3.17 1.78 -1.65
N LEU A 76 -2.08 2.28 -1.07
CA LEU A 76 -0.73 1.91 -1.46
C LEU A 76 -0.04 1.14 -0.34
N PHE A 77 0.59 0.03 -0.73
CA PHE A 77 1.30 -0.87 0.16
C PHE A 77 2.64 -1.31 -0.43
N ASN A 78 3.47 -1.88 0.42
CA ASN A 78 4.64 -2.66 0.04
C ASN A 78 4.37 -4.14 0.33
N GLN A 79 4.66 -5.01 -0.64
CA GLN A 79 4.69 -6.47 -0.48
C GLN A 79 6.06 -6.97 -0.94
N GLU A 80 6.84 -7.54 -0.03
CA GLU A 80 8.15 -8.14 -0.35
C GLU A 80 9.08 -7.21 -1.17
N SER A 81 9.13 -5.91 -0.82
CA SER A 81 9.90 -4.86 -1.54
C SER A 81 9.36 -4.50 -2.92
N SER A 82 8.15 -4.91 -3.26
CA SER A 82 7.42 -4.52 -4.46
C SER A 82 6.21 -3.68 -4.11
N GLU A 83 5.87 -2.72 -4.96
CA GLU A 83 4.65 -1.93 -4.81
C GLU A 83 3.41 -2.82 -4.92
N TYR A 84 2.48 -2.63 -4.00
CA TYR A 84 1.19 -3.30 -4.00
C TYR A 84 0.08 -2.27 -3.92
N VAL A 85 -0.66 -2.14 -5.02
CA VAL A 85 -1.76 -1.18 -5.15
C VAL A 85 -3.09 -1.91 -5.03
N ILE A 86 -4.03 -1.28 -4.33
CA ILE A 86 -5.45 -1.65 -4.28
C ILE A 86 -6.25 -0.42 -4.71
N ARG A 87 -7.07 -0.53 -5.75
CA ARG A 87 -7.94 0.56 -6.21
C ARG A 87 -9.41 0.20 -6.02
N LEU A 88 -10.16 1.01 -5.28
CA LEU A 88 -11.59 0.81 -5.06
C LEU A 88 -12.37 1.97 -5.67
N ARG A 89 -13.52 1.67 -6.28
CA ARG A 89 -14.53 2.66 -6.64
C ARG A 89 -15.61 2.71 -5.55
N LEU A 90 -15.88 3.91 -5.03
CA LEU A 90 -16.79 4.15 -3.91
C LEU A 90 -18.15 4.71 -4.35
N ASP A 91 -18.77 4.12 -5.38
CA ASP A 91 -20.15 4.42 -5.76
C ASP A 91 -21.14 3.43 -5.10
N GLN A 92 -22.37 3.89 -4.83
CA GLN A 92 -23.31 3.20 -3.95
C GLN A 92 -23.84 1.86 -4.49
N GLU A 93 -23.54 1.50 -5.74
CA GLU A 93 -24.06 0.30 -6.40
C GLU A 93 -23.00 -0.80 -6.58
N ASP A 94 -21.73 -0.57 -6.22
CA ASP A 94 -20.63 -1.51 -6.47
C ASP A 94 -20.20 -2.26 -5.18
N SER A 95 -19.89 -3.54 -5.35
CA SER A 95 -19.27 -4.44 -4.37
C SER A 95 -18.01 -3.87 -3.70
N GLN A 96 -17.32 -2.94 -4.37
CA GLN A 96 -16.10 -2.30 -3.87
C GLN A 96 -16.39 -1.30 -2.73
N SER A 97 -17.58 -0.72 -2.68
CA SER A 97 -18.02 0.11 -1.55
C SER A 97 -18.15 -0.73 -0.27
N GLU A 98 -18.64 -1.98 -0.36
CA GLU A 98 -18.71 -2.91 0.79
C GLU A 98 -17.31 -3.18 1.36
N VAL A 99 -16.32 -3.38 0.49
CA VAL A 99 -14.92 -3.59 0.89
C VAL A 99 -14.41 -2.39 1.69
N ASN A 100 -14.70 -1.18 1.23
CA ASN A 100 -14.29 0.03 1.92
C ASN A 100 -15.03 0.24 3.26
N GLU A 101 -16.33 -0.01 3.32
CA GLU A 101 -17.13 0.12 4.54
C GLU A 101 -16.72 -0.88 5.63
N ASN A 102 -16.22 -2.05 5.21
CA ASN A 102 -15.81 -3.14 6.08
C ASN A 102 -14.30 -3.41 5.99
N LEU A 103 -13.49 -2.38 5.72
CA LEU A 103 -12.09 -2.54 5.34
C LEU A 103 -11.27 -3.35 6.35
N GLU A 104 -11.56 -3.24 7.64
CA GLU A 104 -10.91 -4.01 8.71
C GLU A 104 -11.16 -5.53 8.64
N GLN A 105 -12.25 -5.97 8.01
CA GLN A 105 -12.56 -7.39 7.79
C GLN A 105 -11.82 -7.97 6.59
N TYR A 106 -11.47 -7.13 5.61
CA TYR A 106 -10.73 -7.52 4.41
C TYR A 106 -9.22 -7.37 4.58
N ILE A 107 -8.78 -6.32 5.29
CA ILE A 107 -7.39 -5.97 5.54
C ILE A 107 -7.20 -5.83 7.04
N ALA A 108 -6.93 -6.95 7.72
CA ALA A 108 -6.75 -6.99 9.17
C ALA A 108 -5.31 -6.67 9.58
N LYS A 109 -5.09 -6.24 10.83
CA LYS A 109 -3.72 -6.09 11.38
C LYS A 109 -3.00 -7.43 11.35
N HIS A 110 -1.74 -7.43 10.93
CA HIS A 110 -0.88 -8.60 11.01
C HIS A 110 -0.21 -8.64 12.38
N GLU A 111 -0.77 -9.40 13.32
CA GLU A 111 -0.13 -9.68 14.60
C GLU A 111 0.80 -10.88 14.42
N GLU A 112 2.10 -10.63 14.29
CA GLU A 112 3.09 -11.70 14.37
C GLU A 112 3.03 -12.29 15.78
N LYS A 113 2.54 -13.53 15.89
CA LYS A 113 2.69 -14.30 17.12
C LYS A 113 4.17 -14.62 17.28
N HIS A 114 4.89 -13.83 18.07
CA HIS A 114 6.18 -14.24 18.62
C HIS A 114 5.97 -15.56 19.37
N THR A 115 6.39 -16.66 18.75
CA THR A 115 6.45 -18.00 19.34
C THR A 115 7.90 -18.32 19.63
#